data_AF-A0A352SM45-F1
#
_entry.id   AF-A0A352SM45-F1
#
_cell.length_a   1.000
_cell.length_b   1.000
_cell.length_c   1.000
_cell.angle_alpha   90.00
_cell.angle_beta   90.00
_cell.angle_gamma   90.00
#
_symmetry.space_group_name_H-M   'P 1'
#
loop_
_entity.id
_entity.type
_entity.pdbx_description
1 polymer ?
#
loop_
_entity_poly.entity_id
_entity_poly.type
_entity_poly.pdbx_seq_one_letter_code
_entity_poly.pdbx_strand_id
1 'polypeptide(L)'
;MLSLMVIFFAVGVGVAFAQTTYYVDTQGNDSNTGLDPALVGGDGPFLTIMSAVNAASAGDIISIEAGSYIVEDLFTTGTNDEVIVEKDLTFTIRGDGAATDVSFRSLKVDGGKLTLLQGSGNAFKLDEKLVLTSDTLTFEGSILEFDQAISGGVAPGGTSNVYVDGGVLSNGTLVNGSQTVDIDYDVSTEYTTAGEFPANLNGGDVSITSTVGADSSFTITGTKNVNDFTLVDGGKTGNTIVADSVISTSPDANTAIGDSLIVNYLEVVTPVGISVDGAFTNADGDAKFVLTAGGSAIPALDFSGGVFNGELVVTQTGDGGVGDITFDSDNSVHKLTVTETGAGSIGSIAMGSTDAANGVVLSESDAGTIGALAFAGIGGTGLDIDALVAAADDDTAFGSLT
;
A
#
# COMPACT_ATOMS: atom_id res chain seq x y z
N MET A 1 43.35 10.18 56.15
CA MET A 1 42.35 11.26 56.33
C MET A 1 41.44 11.23 55.11
N LEU A 2 40.14 11.08 55.36
CA LEU A 2 39.09 10.75 54.40
C LEU A 2 38.88 11.90 53.39
N SER A 3 38.93 11.60 52.09
CA SER A 3 38.61 12.56 51.03
C SER A 3 37.10 12.64 50.86
N LEU A 4 36.54 13.83 51.02
CA LEU A 4 35.12 14.15 50.88
C LEU A 4 34.72 14.10 49.40
N MET A 5 34.14 12.99 48.94
CA MET A 5 33.47 12.91 47.64
C MET A 5 32.08 13.56 47.77
N VAL A 6 31.93 14.76 47.20
CA VAL A 6 30.63 15.41 47.03
C VAL A 6 29.94 14.73 45.84
N ILE A 7 28.94 13.91 46.12
CA ILE A 7 28.04 13.33 45.12
C ILE A 7 27.02 14.41 44.75
N PHE A 8 27.13 14.96 43.54
CA PHE A 8 26.07 15.75 42.93
C PHE A 8 24.92 14.80 42.52
N PHE A 9 23.86 14.76 43.33
CA PHE A 9 22.58 14.23 42.89
C PHE A 9 21.95 15.24 41.91
N ALA A 10 22.27 15.09 40.62
CA ALA A 10 21.45 15.63 39.55
C ALA A 10 20.16 14.81 39.51
N VAL A 11 19.19 15.17 40.35
CA VAL A 11 17.81 14.70 40.20
C VAL A 11 17.31 15.35 38.91
N GLY A 12 17.38 14.60 37.81
CA GLY A 12 16.66 14.96 36.59
C GLY A 12 15.18 15.03 36.93
N VAL A 13 14.68 16.23 37.14
CA VAL A 13 13.24 16.52 37.12
C VAL A 13 12.80 16.21 35.70
N GLY A 14 12.35 14.97 35.48
CA GLY A 14 11.58 14.64 34.30
C GLY A 14 10.36 15.54 34.34
N VAL A 15 10.30 16.52 33.45
CA VAL A 15 9.09 17.30 33.21
C VAL A 15 8.05 16.32 32.65
N ALA A 16 7.19 15.81 33.52
CA ALA A 16 5.92 15.24 33.09
C ALA A 16 5.15 16.42 32.48
N PHE A 17 5.11 16.50 31.15
CA PHE A 17 4.21 17.43 30.48
C PHE A 17 2.79 17.06 30.93
N ALA A 18 2.12 17.99 31.60
CA ALA A 18 0.71 17.80 31.96
C ALA A 18 -0.09 17.79 30.65
N GLN A 19 -0.54 16.61 30.26
CA GLN A 19 -1.42 16.42 29.12
C GLN A 19 -2.79 17.03 29.46
N THR A 20 -3.24 17.98 28.64
CA THR A 20 -4.56 18.59 28.76
C THR A 20 -5.54 17.83 27.87
N THR A 21 -6.76 17.63 28.35
CA THR A 21 -7.85 17.05 27.56
C THR A 21 -8.81 18.16 27.16
N TYR A 22 -9.03 18.30 25.86
CA TYR A 22 -10.08 19.16 25.29
C TYR A 22 -11.26 18.32 24.83
N TYR A 23 -12.47 18.85 25.00
CA TYR A 23 -13.71 18.16 24.70
C TYR A 23 -14.42 18.79 23.50
N VAL A 24 -14.95 17.94 22.63
CA VAL A 24 -15.74 18.33 21.46
C VAL A 24 -17.09 17.63 21.54
N ASP A 25 -18.16 18.37 21.20
CA ASP A 25 -19.54 17.89 21.30
C ASP A 25 -20.39 18.51 20.19
N THR A 26 -21.32 17.73 19.64
CA THR A 26 -22.21 18.17 18.55
C THR A 26 -23.13 19.33 18.95
N GLN A 27 -23.32 19.54 20.25
CA GLN A 27 -24.09 20.64 20.84
C GLN A 27 -23.20 21.70 21.51
N GLY A 28 -21.88 21.59 21.36
CA GLY A 28 -20.89 22.49 21.94
C GLY A 28 -20.92 23.92 21.40
N ASN A 29 -19.92 24.71 21.78
CA ASN A 29 -19.75 26.08 21.30
C ASN A 29 -18.27 26.44 21.21
N ASP A 30 -17.82 26.88 20.04
CA ASP A 30 -16.41 27.22 19.78
C ASP A 30 -15.88 28.44 20.54
N SER A 31 -16.78 29.18 21.22
CA SER A 31 -16.38 30.23 22.17
C SER A 31 -16.05 29.71 23.57
N ASN A 32 -16.27 28.42 23.86
CA ASN A 32 -15.87 27.81 25.12
C ASN A 32 -14.36 27.50 25.15
N THR A 33 -13.84 27.14 26.33
CA THR A 33 -12.43 26.70 26.49
C THR A 33 -12.21 25.22 26.17
N GLY A 34 -13.28 24.41 26.13
CA GLY A 34 -13.20 22.98 25.86
C GLY A 34 -12.65 22.13 27.00
N LEU A 35 -12.58 22.66 28.23
CA LEU A 35 -11.94 21.97 29.37
C LEU A 35 -12.91 21.15 30.23
N ASP A 36 -14.21 21.30 30.03
CA ASP A 36 -15.28 20.53 30.69
C ASP A 36 -16.11 19.79 29.63
N PRO A 37 -16.33 18.46 29.77
CA PRO A 37 -17.18 17.73 28.85
C PRO A 37 -18.66 18.12 28.94
N ALA A 38 -19.11 18.75 30.03
CA ALA A 38 -20.50 19.16 30.19
C ALA A 38 -20.82 20.40 29.34
N LEU A 39 -22.05 20.48 28.81
CA LEU A 39 -22.59 21.62 28.07
C LEU A 39 -22.83 22.85 28.98
N VAL A 40 -21.76 23.35 29.60
CA VAL A 40 -21.72 24.55 30.44
C VAL A 40 -21.05 25.68 29.66
N GLY A 41 -21.68 26.85 29.58
CA GLY A 41 -21.08 27.98 28.87
C GLY A 41 -19.76 28.42 29.54
N GLY A 42 -18.76 28.79 28.74
CA GLY A 42 -17.44 29.22 29.21
C GLY A 42 -16.42 28.09 29.17
N ASP A 43 -16.61 27.05 29.98
CA ASP A 43 -15.65 25.93 30.05
C ASP A 43 -16.06 24.68 29.27
N GLY A 44 -17.30 24.61 28.79
CA GLY A 44 -17.85 23.44 28.11
C GLY A 44 -17.17 23.07 26.80
N PRO A 45 -17.66 22.05 26.09
CA PRO A 45 -17.00 21.52 24.92
C PRO A 45 -17.03 22.50 23.74
N PHE A 46 -16.03 22.37 22.87
CA PHE A 46 -16.04 22.97 21.54
C PHE A 46 -17.14 22.34 20.68
N LEU A 47 -17.63 23.10 19.69
CA LEU A 47 -18.55 22.59 18.67
C LEU A 47 -17.80 21.86 17.55
N THR A 48 -16.61 22.35 17.20
CA THR A 48 -15.81 21.86 16.08
C THR A 48 -14.55 21.15 16.56
N ILE A 49 -14.16 20.07 15.84
CA ILE A 49 -12.93 19.34 16.11
C ILE A 49 -11.74 20.28 15.90
N MET A 50 -11.80 21.12 14.85
CA MET A 50 -10.72 22.05 14.52
C MET A 50 -10.49 23.10 15.63
N SER A 51 -11.52 23.57 16.32
CA SER A 51 -11.35 24.50 17.45
C SER A 51 -10.55 23.86 18.59
N ALA A 52 -10.81 22.58 18.89
CA ALA A 52 -10.05 21.84 19.88
C ALA A 52 -8.58 21.61 19.44
N VAL A 53 -8.36 21.26 18.17
CA VAL A 53 -7.01 21.11 17.60
C VAL A 53 -6.21 22.42 17.68
N ASN A 54 -6.86 23.56 17.41
CA ASN A 54 -6.23 24.88 17.50
C ASN A 54 -5.86 25.26 18.94
N ALA A 55 -6.71 24.91 19.91
CA ALA A 55 -6.47 25.19 21.33
C ALA A 55 -5.40 24.28 21.95
N ALA A 56 -5.29 23.05 21.46
CA ALA A 56 -4.39 22.04 22.00
C ALA A 56 -2.90 22.35 21.75
N SER A 57 -2.07 21.93 22.71
CA SER A 57 -0.61 21.87 22.58
C SER A 57 -0.16 20.47 22.14
N ALA A 58 1.08 20.36 21.68
CA ALA A 58 1.66 19.06 21.34
C ALA A 58 1.64 18.12 22.56
N GLY A 59 1.14 16.90 22.36
CA GLY A 59 0.93 15.87 23.37
C GLY A 59 -0.45 15.85 24.01
N ASP A 60 -1.33 16.82 23.74
CA ASP A 60 -2.68 16.89 24.33
C ASP A 60 -3.67 15.84 23.76
N ILE A 61 -4.79 15.65 24.45
CA ILE A 61 -5.89 14.76 24.04
C ILE A 61 -7.09 15.58 23.57
N ILE A 62 -7.70 15.18 22.45
CA ILE A 62 -9.01 15.63 22.00
C ILE A 62 -10.02 14.49 22.22
N SER A 63 -10.97 14.70 23.13
CA SER A 63 -12.03 13.75 23.46
C SER A 63 -13.34 14.18 22.79
N ILE A 64 -13.79 13.42 21.80
CA ILE A 64 -14.83 13.81 20.86
C ILE A 64 -16.10 12.99 21.14
N GLU A 65 -17.22 13.66 21.44
CA GLU A 65 -18.54 13.02 21.49
C GLU A 65 -18.82 12.31 20.16
N ALA A 66 -19.24 11.05 20.21
CA ALA A 66 -19.70 10.34 19.03
C ALA A 66 -20.85 11.10 18.35
N GLY A 67 -20.73 11.34 17.05
CA GLY A 67 -21.64 12.19 16.28
C GLY A 67 -21.09 12.56 14.91
N SER A 68 -21.91 13.25 14.11
CA SER A 68 -21.50 13.81 12.82
C SER A 68 -21.13 15.28 12.98
N TYR A 69 -19.91 15.61 12.57
CA TYR A 69 -19.35 16.96 12.57
C TYR A 69 -19.29 17.56 11.16
N ILE A 70 -19.98 16.95 10.20
CA ILE A 70 -20.04 17.38 8.80
C ILE A 70 -21.11 18.47 8.66
N VAL A 71 -20.70 19.64 8.16
CA VAL A 71 -21.62 20.77 7.94
C VAL A 71 -21.96 20.81 6.45
N GLU A 72 -23.21 20.51 6.09
CA GLU A 72 -23.61 20.38 4.68
C GLU A 72 -23.72 21.70 3.89
N ASP A 73 -23.77 22.88 4.55
CA ASP A 73 -24.28 24.06 3.84
C ASP A 73 -23.85 25.43 4.41
N LEU A 74 -22.55 25.64 4.71
CA LEU A 74 -22.12 26.94 5.24
C LEU A 74 -20.78 27.42 4.68
N PHE A 75 -20.85 28.26 3.64
CA PHE A 75 -19.75 29.10 3.12
C PHE A 75 -19.23 30.17 4.11
N THR A 76 -19.31 29.94 5.42
CA THR A 76 -18.79 30.86 6.43
C THR A 76 -17.73 30.18 7.27
N THR A 77 -16.47 30.42 6.89
CA THR A 77 -15.27 30.51 7.75
C THR A 77 -15.19 29.52 8.92
N GLY A 78 -14.49 28.39 8.73
CA GLY A 78 -13.99 27.53 9.80
C GLY A 78 -14.62 26.14 9.94
N THR A 79 -15.18 25.59 8.85
CA THR A 79 -15.90 24.32 8.86
C THR A 79 -14.98 23.12 9.06
N ASN A 80 -15.46 22.07 9.75
CA ASN A 80 -14.79 20.76 9.87
C ASN A 80 -14.71 19.99 8.53
N ASP A 81 -14.70 20.69 7.40
CA ASP A 81 -14.59 20.09 6.07
C ASP A 81 -13.20 19.45 5.88
N GLU A 82 -12.17 20.02 6.53
CA GLU A 82 -10.85 19.42 6.64
C GLU A 82 -10.31 19.66 8.05
N VAL A 83 -10.06 18.58 8.81
CA VAL A 83 -9.38 18.65 10.10
C VAL A 83 -7.88 18.57 9.84
N ILE A 84 -7.14 19.62 10.15
CA ILE A 84 -5.69 19.70 9.92
C ILE A 84 -4.96 19.57 11.26
N VAL A 85 -4.13 18.54 11.41
CA VAL A 85 -3.32 18.29 12.60
C VAL A 85 -1.85 18.54 12.27
N GLU A 86 -1.27 19.57 12.88
CA GLU A 86 0.12 20.01 12.66
C GLU A 86 1.03 19.80 13.89
N LYS A 87 0.55 19.02 14.87
CA LYS A 87 1.24 18.78 16.14
C LYS A 87 0.88 17.39 16.69
N ASP A 88 1.71 16.86 17.59
CA ASP A 88 1.43 15.59 18.24
C ASP A 88 0.10 15.67 19.01
N LEU A 89 -0.89 14.84 18.67
CA LEU A 89 -2.19 14.82 19.33
C LEU A 89 -2.71 13.40 19.48
N THR A 90 -3.61 13.20 20.44
CA THR A 90 -4.39 11.96 20.57
C THR A 90 -5.88 12.27 20.44
N PHE A 91 -6.58 11.63 19.51
CA PHE A 91 -8.03 11.70 19.42
C PHE A 91 -8.65 10.46 20.08
N THR A 92 -9.69 10.68 20.87
CA THR A 92 -10.45 9.60 21.52
C THR A 92 -11.94 9.79 21.30
N ILE A 93 -12.68 8.71 21.04
CA ILE A 93 -14.14 8.74 20.96
C ILE A 93 -14.74 8.64 22.37
N ARG A 94 -15.60 9.59 22.73
CA ARG A 94 -16.42 9.59 23.92
C ARG A 94 -17.80 9.02 23.56
N GLY A 95 -18.17 7.91 24.21
CA GLY A 95 -19.41 7.17 23.95
C GLY A 95 -20.55 7.58 24.89
N ASP A 96 -20.86 8.86 24.98
CA ASP A 96 -21.90 9.43 25.86
C ASP A 96 -23.28 9.58 25.19
N GLY A 97 -23.39 9.24 23.90
CA GLY A 97 -24.61 9.34 23.10
C GLY A 97 -25.13 8.01 22.53
N ALA A 98 -26.12 8.12 21.63
CA ALA A 98 -26.66 6.97 20.87
C ALA A 98 -25.80 6.60 19.65
N ALA A 99 -24.97 7.53 19.17
CA ALA A 99 -23.99 7.28 18.13
C ALA A 99 -22.77 6.56 18.72
N THR A 100 -22.14 5.72 17.91
CA THR A 100 -20.89 5.02 18.25
C THR A 100 -19.69 5.62 17.53
N ASP A 101 -19.91 6.40 16.47
CA ASP A 101 -18.86 6.82 15.54
C ASP A 101 -18.67 8.34 15.57
N VAL A 102 -17.47 8.79 15.24
CA VAL A 102 -17.16 10.21 15.01
C VAL A 102 -16.96 10.41 13.51
N SER A 103 -17.79 11.23 12.88
CA SER A 103 -17.71 11.45 11.43
C SER A 103 -17.34 12.90 11.09
N PHE A 104 -16.39 13.07 10.17
CA PHE A 104 -15.95 14.36 9.63
C PHE A 104 -15.49 14.19 8.19
N ARG A 105 -15.37 15.29 7.42
CA ARG A 105 -15.26 15.17 5.96
C ARG A 105 -13.88 14.69 5.51
N SER A 106 -12.83 15.40 5.90
CA SER A 106 -11.44 15.07 5.56
C SER A 106 -10.51 15.18 6.77
N LEU A 107 -9.43 14.38 6.75
CA LEU A 107 -8.33 14.46 7.72
C LEU A 107 -7.04 14.79 6.98
N LYS A 108 -6.33 15.82 7.44
CA LYS A 108 -4.95 16.10 7.05
C LYS A 108 -4.04 16.03 8.28
N VAL A 109 -2.99 15.23 8.24
CA VAL A 109 -1.91 15.26 9.23
C VAL A 109 -0.69 15.88 8.53
N ASP A 110 -0.32 17.09 8.94
CA ASP A 110 0.68 17.96 8.31
C ASP A 110 1.55 18.59 9.40
N GLY A 111 2.28 17.75 10.10
CA GLY A 111 3.05 18.07 11.30
C GLY A 111 2.66 17.16 12.48
N GLY A 112 3.67 16.56 13.12
CA GLY A 112 3.52 15.81 14.36
C GLY A 112 2.82 14.44 14.22
N LYS A 113 2.72 13.71 15.33
CA LYS A 113 2.08 12.38 15.39
C LYS A 113 0.62 12.47 15.81
N LEU A 114 -0.30 12.02 14.96
CA LEU A 114 -1.71 11.81 15.36
C LEU A 114 -1.93 10.37 15.80
N THR A 115 -2.47 10.19 17.02
CA THR A 115 -2.92 8.88 17.51
C THR A 115 -4.43 8.85 17.62
N LEU A 116 -5.09 7.94 16.91
CA LEU A 116 -6.50 7.65 17.07
C LEU A 116 -6.65 6.49 18.06
N LEU A 117 -7.37 6.72 19.16
CA LEU A 117 -7.69 5.69 20.14
C LEU A 117 -9.20 5.46 20.20
N GLN A 118 -9.56 4.20 20.25
CA GLN A 118 -10.94 3.74 20.23
C GLN A 118 -11.23 2.76 21.38
N GLY A 119 -12.48 2.76 21.87
CA GLY A 119 -13.08 1.62 22.58
C GLY A 119 -13.79 0.66 21.60
N SER A 120 -13.81 -0.64 21.90
CA SER A 120 -14.39 -1.67 21.00
C SER A 120 -15.78 -1.30 20.45
N GLY A 121 -15.93 -1.23 19.12
CA GLY A 121 -17.23 -1.08 18.43
C GLY A 121 -17.56 0.31 17.84
N ASN A 122 -16.67 1.28 17.98
CA ASN A 122 -16.77 2.63 17.40
C ASN A 122 -15.96 2.76 16.08
N ALA A 123 -16.02 3.90 15.38
CA ALA A 123 -15.12 4.21 14.27
C ALA A 123 -14.88 5.72 14.13
N PHE A 124 -13.72 6.10 13.59
CA PHE A 124 -13.54 7.42 12.99
C PHE A 124 -13.91 7.32 11.52
N LYS A 125 -14.83 8.16 11.07
CA LYS A 125 -15.41 8.11 9.74
C LYS A 125 -15.04 9.34 8.92
N LEU A 126 -14.48 9.11 7.74
CA LEU A 126 -14.15 10.12 6.74
C LEU A 126 -15.14 10.06 5.58
N ASP A 127 -15.69 11.19 5.18
CA ASP A 127 -16.60 11.29 4.02
C ASP A 127 -15.85 11.37 2.68
N GLU A 128 -14.63 11.92 2.70
CA GLU A 128 -13.91 12.31 1.48
C GLU A 128 -12.49 11.73 1.40
N LYS A 129 -11.52 12.25 2.17
CA LYS A 129 -10.11 11.88 1.99
C LYS A 129 -9.30 11.88 3.30
N LEU A 130 -8.22 11.10 3.30
CA LEU A 130 -7.13 11.17 4.26
C LEU A 130 -5.87 11.67 3.53
N VAL A 131 -5.20 12.67 4.09
CA VAL A 131 -3.92 13.19 3.60
C VAL A 131 -2.89 13.15 4.72
N LEU A 132 -1.75 12.51 4.47
CA LEU A 132 -0.59 12.51 5.38
C LEU A 132 0.56 13.24 4.69
N THR A 133 1.01 14.36 5.26
CA THR A 133 2.15 15.14 4.80
C THR A 133 3.25 15.05 5.84
N SER A 134 4.41 14.45 5.51
CA SER A 134 5.63 14.31 6.34
C SER A 134 5.53 13.60 7.72
N ASP A 135 4.37 13.02 8.08
CA ASP A 135 4.06 12.70 9.47
C ASP A 135 3.38 11.35 9.73
N THR A 136 3.28 10.95 11.00
CA THR A 136 2.76 9.63 11.41
C THR A 136 1.31 9.68 11.88
N LEU A 137 0.45 8.86 11.27
CA LEU A 137 -0.86 8.50 11.80
C LEU A 137 -0.80 7.09 12.40
N THR A 138 -1.17 6.97 13.68
CA THR A 138 -1.30 5.69 14.39
C THR A 138 -2.75 5.47 14.81
N PHE A 139 -3.33 4.30 14.54
CA PHE A 139 -4.72 3.99 14.89
C PHE A 139 -4.81 2.60 15.54
N GLU A 140 -4.10 2.46 16.66
CA GLU A 140 -3.99 1.22 17.43
C GLU A 140 -5.35 0.79 18.00
N GLY A 141 -5.79 -0.43 17.64
CA GLY A 141 -7.09 -0.96 18.07
C GLY A 141 -8.30 -0.18 17.56
N SER A 142 -8.09 0.74 16.60
CA SER A 142 -9.11 1.63 16.05
C SER A 142 -9.42 1.28 14.60
N ILE A 143 -10.66 1.56 14.17
CA ILE A 143 -11.10 1.47 12.79
C ILE A 143 -11.18 2.89 12.23
N LEU A 144 -10.43 3.14 11.16
CA LEU A 144 -10.65 4.32 10.31
C LEU A 144 -11.48 3.87 9.12
N GLU A 145 -12.70 4.38 9.04
CA GLU A 145 -13.69 4.02 8.02
C GLU A 145 -13.90 5.19 7.06
N PHE A 146 -14.02 4.91 5.77
CA PHE A 146 -14.54 5.87 4.81
C PHE A 146 -16.03 5.61 4.64
N ASP A 147 -16.88 6.59 4.98
CA ASP A 147 -18.34 6.48 4.96
C ASP A 147 -18.94 7.50 3.99
N GLN A 148 -19.18 7.05 2.75
CA GLN A 148 -19.77 7.87 1.68
C GLN A 148 -21.29 8.06 1.80
N ALA A 149 -21.94 7.50 2.84
CA ALA A 149 -23.37 7.69 3.07
C ALA A 149 -23.68 9.02 3.78
N ILE A 150 -22.64 9.78 4.14
CA ILE A 150 -22.80 11.09 4.74
C ILE A 150 -23.03 12.11 3.62
N SER A 151 -24.08 12.91 3.78
CA SER A 151 -24.60 13.73 2.70
C SER A 151 -23.53 14.62 2.05
N GLY A 152 -23.37 14.50 0.73
CA GLY A 152 -22.41 15.30 -0.05
C GLY A 152 -21.07 14.61 -0.33
N GLY A 153 -20.87 13.39 0.18
CA GLY A 153 -19.72 12.54 -0.16
C GLY A 153 -19.66 12.09 -1.62
N VAL A 154 -18.53 11.48 -1.97
CA VAL A 154 -18.25 10.90 -3.29
C VAL A 154 -19.43 10.02 -3.72
N ALA A 155 -19.82 10.07 -5.00
CA ALA A 155 -21.01 9.36 -5.48
C ALA A 155 -20.87 7.83 -5.26
N PRO A 156 -21.98 7.09 -5.00
CA PRO A 156 -21.94 5.63 -4.86
C PRO A 156 -21.20 4.95 -6.01
N GLY A 157 -20.18 4.13 -5.68
CA GLY A 157 -19.24 3.55 -6.65
C GLY A 157 -18.02 4.42 -6.95
N GLY A 158 -17.81 5.49 -6.18
CA GLY A 158 -16.60 6.30 -6.23
C GLY A 158 -15.51 5.76 -5.30
N THR A 159 -14.28 6.05 -5.66
CA THR A 159 -13.09 5.67 -4.90
C THR A 159 -12.88 6.61 -3.70
N SER A 160 -12.63 6.04 -2.53
CA SER A 160 -12.09 6.78 -1.38
C SER A 160 -10.57 6.78 -1.46
N ASN A 161 -9.95 7.97 -1.43
CA ASN A 161 -8.50 8.12 -1.66
C ASN A 161 -7.75 8.41 -0.35
N VAL A 162 -6.68 7.66 -0.11
CA VAL A 162 -5.65 7.96 0.89
C VAL A 162 -4.41 8.48 0.18
N TYR A 163 -4.02 9.72 0.47
CA TYR A 163 -2.78 10.31 -0.05
C TYR A 163 -1.72 10.36 1.05
N VAL A 164 -0.56 9.76 0.79
CA VAL A 164 0.57 9.78 1.72
C VAL A 164 1.79 10.39 1.03
N ASP A 165 2.12 11.63 1.36
CA ASP A 165 3.29 12.38 0.90
C ASP A 165 4.27 12.57 2.06
N GLY A 166 5.35 11.80 2.15
CA GLY A 166 6.33 11.92 3.23
C GLY A 166 5.90 11.40 4.62
N GLY A 167 4.62 10.99 4.80
CA GLY A 167 4.09 10.42 6.04
C GLY A 167 4.14 8.89 6.19
N VAL A 168 3.76 8.40 7.39
CA VAL A 168 3.62 6.98 7.73
C VAL A 168 2.21 6.70 8.25
N LEU A 169 1.51 5.80 7.58
CA LEU A 169 0.32 5.17 8.12
C LEU A 169 0.77 3.95 8.93
N SER A 170 0.44 3.87 10.23
CA SER A 170 0.93 2.81 11.11
C SER A 170 -0.21 2.16 11.88
N ASN A 171 -0.29 0.83 11.81
CA ASN A 171 -1.12 -0.05 12.66
C ASN A 171 -2.64 0.26 12.67
N GLY A 172 -3.46 -0.71 12.25
CA GLY A 172 -4.92 -0.69 12.34
C GLY A 172 -5.62 -1.17 11.06
N THR A 173 -6.94 -1.02 10.99
CA THR A 173 -7.76 -1.47 9.84
C THR A 173 -8.36 -0.28 9.13
N LEU A 174 -8.03 -0.11 7.84
CA LEU A 174 -8.79 0.76 6.94
C LEU A 174 -9.98 -0.03 6.39
N VAL A 175 -11.18 0.52 6.49
CA VAL A 175 -12.40 -0.10 5.96
C VAL A 175 -13.19 0.94 5.18
N ASN A 176 -13.88 0.53 4.12
CA ASN A 176 -14.87 1.36 3.44
C ASN A 176 -16.12 0.51 3.22
N GLY A 177 -16.84 0.14 4.28
CA GLY A 177 -18.00 -0.76 4.23
C GLY A 177 -17.82 -1.98 3.30
N SER A 178 -18.38 -1.89 2.08
CA SER A 178 -18.30 -2.91 0.99
C SER A 178 -17.58 -2.44 -0.28
N GLN A 179 -16.84 -1.34 -0.22
CA GLN A 179 -16.19 -0.64 -1.32
C GLN A 179 -14.66 -0.66 -1.15
N THR A 180 -13.95 -0.28 -2.22
CA THR A 180 -12.48 -0.28 -2.31
C THR A 180 -11.89 0.99 -1.67
N VAL A 181 -10.64 0.94 -1.22
CA VAL A 181 -9.89 2.09 -0.68
C VAL A 181 -8.59 2.20 -1.45
N ASP A 182 -8.47 3.18 -2.33
CA ASP A 182 -7.25 3.34 -3.12
C ASP A 182 -6.24 4.18 -2.34
N ILE A 183 -4.98 3.75 -2.39
CA ILE A 183 -3.89 4.42 -1.70
C ILE A 183 -2.84 4.85 -2.70
N ASP A 184 -2.59 6.16 -2.71
CA ASP A 184 -1.52 6.80 -3.45
C ASP A 184 -0.41 7.22 -2.46
N TYR A 185 0.74 6.53 -2.54
CA TYR A 185 1.96 6.94 -1.84
C TYR A 185 2.85 7.77 -2.77
N ASP A 186 3.10 9.02 -2.39
CA ASP A 186 4.15 9.87 -2.97
C ASP A 186 5.36 9.87 -2.02
N VAL A 187 6.41 9.18 -2.44
CA VAL A 187 7.66 9.08 -1.69
C VAL A 187 8.58 10.18 -2.21
N SER A 188 8.50 11.36 -1.58
CA SER A 188 9.23 12.57 -2.00
C SER A 188 10.53 12.83 -1.22
N THR A 189 10.75 12.11 -0.11
CA THR A 189 11.95 12.19 0.75
C THR A 189 12.45 10.81 1.16
N GLU A 190 13.73 10.69 1.53
CA GLU A 190 14.30 9.43 2.03
C GLU A 190 13.55 8.92 3.28
N TYR A 191 12.94 7.74 3.19
CA TYR A 191 12.35 7.07 4.36
C TYR A 191 13.34 6.11 4.99
N THR A 192 13.79 6.42 6.21
CA THR A 192 14.63 5.50 7.00
C THR A 192 13.82 4.60 7.94
N THR A 193 12.53 4.85 8.07
CA THR A 193 11.61 4.08 8.93
C THR A 193 10.63 3.31 8.08
N ALA A 194 10.51 2.01 8.36
CA ALA A 194 9.53 1.13 7.72
C ALA A 194 8.13 1.75 7.82
N GLY A 195 7.58 2.18 6.69
CA GLY A 195 6.18 2.57 6.59
C GLY A 195 5.35 1.28 6.62
N GLU A 196 4.61 1.04 7.69
CA GLU A 196 3.75 -0.14 7.76
C GLU A 196 2.50 0.08 6.92
N PHE A 197 2.55 -0.31 5.65
CA PHE A 197 1.37 -0.45 4.81
C PHE A 197 0.22 -1.13 5.61
N PRO A 198 -1.03 -0.62 5.56
CA PRO A 198 -2.14 -1.24 6.26
C PRO A 198 -2.24 -2.73 5.94
N ALA A 199 -2.59 -3.54 6.94
CA ALA A 199 -2.61 -4.99 6.77
C ALA A 199 -3.72 -5.49 5.83
N ASN A 200 -4.74 -4.67 5.57
CA ASN A 200 -5.88 -5.01 4.71
C ASN A 200 -6.44 -3.74 4.06
N LEU A 201 -6.57 -3.75 2.72
CA LEU A 201 -7.15 -2.66 1.92
C LEU A 201 -8.55 -2.98 1.39
N ASN A 202 -9.12 -4.11 1.80
CA ASN A 202 -10.43 -4.58 1.33
C ASN A 202 -10.57 -4.60 -0.20
N GLY A 203 -9.48 -4.92 -0.91
CA GLY A 203 -9.42 -4.87 -2.37
C GLY A 203 -9.34 -3.45 -2.93
N GLY A 204 -8.59 -2.55 -2.29
CA GLY A 204 -8.22 -1.26 -2.88
C GLY A 204 -7.01 -1.36 -3.80
N ASP A 205 -6.89 -0.40 -4.72
CA ASP A 205 -5.71 -0.25 -5.56
C ASP A 205 -4.58 0.44 -4.79
N VAL A 206 -3.35 0.11 -5.16
CA VAL A 206 -2.15 0.72 -4.60
C VAL A 206 -1.31 1.31 -5.71
N SER A 207 -1.08 2.61 -5.64
CA SER A 207 -0.12 3.32 -6.48
C SER A 207 1.00 3.87 -5.62
N ILE A 208 2.25 3.60 -6.01
CA ILE A 208 3.43 4.14 -5.35
C ILE A 208 4.22 4.90 -6.41
N THR A 209 4.42 6.20 -6.18
CA THR A 209 5.32 7.04 -6.96
C THR A 209 6.49 7.43 -6.08
N SER A 210 7.72 7.11 -6.48
CA SER A 210 8.91 7.52 -5.74
C SER A 210 9.69 8.56 -6.54
N THR A 211 9.96 9.72 -5.95
CA THR A 211 10.75 10.81 -6.57
C THR A 211 12.06 11.08 -5.83
N VAL A 212 12.43 10.20 -4.90
CA VAL A 212 13.65 10.32 -4.10
C VAL A 212 14.89 10.04 -4.97
N GLY A 213 16.03 10.62 -4.59
CA GLY A 213 17.31 10.34 -5.27
C GLY A 213 17.84 8.93 -5.01
N ALA A 214 18.92 8.55 -5.72
CA ALA A 214 19.57 7.26 -5.55
C ALA A 214 19.89 6.96 -4.07
N ASP A 215 19.71 5.69 -3.68
CA ASP A 215 19.98 5.09 -2.36
C ASP A 215 18.84 5.14 -1.31
N SER A 216 17.64 5.57 -1.67
CA SER A 216 16.47 5.48 -0.79
C SER A 216 15.65 4.21 -1.03
N SER A 217 15.29 3.51 0.04
CA SER A 217 14.38 2.36 0.01
C SER A 217 13.07 2.67 0.73
N PHE A 218 11.93 2.36 0.12
CA PHE A 218 10.64 2.32 0.80
C PHE A 218 10.24 0.87 1.08
N THR A 219 10.09 0.50 2.35
CA THR A 219 9.88 -0.89 2.76
C THR A 219 8.43 -1.20 3.10
N ILE A 220 7.86 -2.22 2.45
CA ILE A 220 6.56 -2.82 2.72
C ILE A 220 6.78 -4.15 3.47
N THR A 221 6.33 -4.22 4.73
CA THR A 221 6.51 -5.40 5.57
C THR A 221 5.31 -6.35 5.54
N GLY A 222 5.59 -7.65 5.51
CA GLY A 222 4.58 -8.72 5.47
C GLY A 222 3.85 -8.84 4.12
N THR A 223 2.90 -9.76 4.06
CA THR A 223 2.08 -9.99 2.86
C THR A 223 0.96 -8.96 2.74
N LYS A 224 0.85 -8.32 1.57
CA LYS A 224 -0.23 -7.37 1.24
C LYS A 224 -1.13 -7.95 0.16
N ASN A 225 -2.44 -7.97 0.41
CA ASN A 225 -3.44 -8.28 -0.61
C ASN A 225 -4.03 -6.95 -1.11
N VAL A 226 -3.91 -6.70 -2.41
CA VAL A 226 -4.36 -5.48 -3.08
C VAL A 226 -5.19 -5.85 -4.31
N ASN A 227 -5.99 -4.92 -4.83
CA ASN A 227 -6.58 -5.12 -6.15
C ASN A 227 -5.50 -4.93 -7.21
N ASP A 228 -5.23 -3.69 -7.62
CA ASP A 228 -4.16 -3.37 -8.55
C ASP A 228 -2.92 -2.89 -7.79
N PHE A 229 -1.75 -3.24 -8.32
CA PHE A 229 -0.46 -2.75 -7.83
C PHE A 229 0.26 -1.99 -8.95
N THR A 230 0.48 -0.70 -8.74
CA THR A 230 1.21 0.17 -9.64
C THR A 230 2.40 0.77 -8.92
N LEU A 231 3.60 0.53 -9.45
CA LEU A 231 4.82 1.25 -9.11
C LEU A 231 5.15 2.17 -10.29
N VAL A 232 5.02 3.48 -10.08
CA VAL A 232 5.26 4.50 -11.11
C VAL A 232 6.71 4.98 -11.07
N ASP A 233 7.35 5.08 -12.24
CA ASP A 233 8.64 5.77 -12.39
C ASP A 233 8.47 7.26 -12.08
N GLY A 234 9.02 7.72 -10.96
CA GLY A 234 9.02 9.14 -10.60
C GLY A 234 10.09 9.98 -11.32
N GLY A 235 10.76 9.42 -12.33
CA GLY A 235 11.76 10.09 -13.16
C GLY A 235 13.12 10.23 -12.48
N LYS A 236 13.41 9.39 -11.48
CA LYS A 236 14.69 9.34 -10.76
C LYS A 236 15.25 7.94 -10.81
N THR A 237 16.48 7.81 -11.33
CA THR A 237 17.18 6.53 -11.35
C THR A 237 17.51 6.07 -9.94
N GLY A 238 17.11 4.84 -9.58
CA GLY A 238 17.55 4.16 -8.36
C GLY A 238 16.56 4.19 -7.19
N ASN A 239 15.31 4.60 -7.40
CA ASN A 239 14.28 4.36 -6.40
C ASN A 239 14.08 2.86 -6.20
N THR A 240 13.97 2.43 -4.95
CA THR A 240 13.82 1.01 -4.64
C THR A 240 12.65 0.82 -3.69
N ILE A 241 11.63 0.07 -4.11
CA ILE A 241 10.59 -0.43 -3.20
C ILE A 241 11.03 -1.81 -2.73
N VAL A 242 11.12 -2.02 -1.42
CA VAL A 242 11.44 -3.32 -0.81
C VAL A 242 10.17 -3.91 -0.24
N ALA A 243 9.67 -5.02 -0.75
CA ALA A 243 8.46 -5.67 -0.24
C ALA A 243 8.74 -7.12 0.18
N ASP A 244 8.12 -7.59 1.26
CA ASP A 244 8.18 -9.02 1.59
C ASP A 244 7.30 -9.83 0.64
N SER A 245 5.99 -9.56 0.60
CA SER A 245 5.11 -10.18 -0.39
C SER A 245 3.95 -9.28 -0.81
N VAL A 246 3.63 -9.26 -2.10
CA VAL A 246 2.48 -8.55 -2.66
C VAL A 246 1.64 -9.54 -3.45
N ILE A 247 0.33 -9.56 -3.20
CA ILE A 247 -0.66 -10.38 -3.92
C ILE A 247 -1.71 -9.44 -4.49
N SER A 248 -1.75 -9.31 -5.81
CA SER A 248 -2.75 -8.56 -6.56
C SER A 248 -3.86 -9.51 -7.01
N THR A 249 -5.10 -9.22 -6.63
CA THR A 249 -6.26 -10.11 -6.84
C THR A 249 -7.40 -9.50 -7.65
N SER A 250 -7.16 -8.38 -8.33
CA SER A 250 -8.21 -7.58 -9.00
C SER A 250 -8.86 -8.25 -10.22
N PRO A 251 -10.14 -7.93 -10.52
CA PRO A 251 -10.79 -8.24 -11.79
C PRO A 251 -10.29 -7.42 -13.00
N ASP A 252 -9.61 -6.28 -12.77
CA ASP A 252 -9.11 -5.36 -13.82
C ASP A 252 -7.57 -5.43 -14.03
N ALA A 253 -6.85 -5.98 -13.03
CA ALA A 253 -5.47 -6.47 -13.00
C ALA A 253 -4.47 -5.85 -14.00
N ASN A 254 -4.31 -4.52 -13.93
CA ASN A 254 -3.16 -3.84 -14.50
C ASN A 254 -2.07 -3.74 -13.42
N THR A 255 -1.07 -4.64 -13.49
CA THR A 255 0.13 -4.52 -12.67
C THR A 255 1.21 -3.84 -13.48
N ALA A 256 1.68 -2.68 -13.03
CA ALA A 256 2.76 -1.95 -13.69
C ALA A 256 3.93 -1.73 -12.72
N ILE A 257 5.12 -2.12 -13.15
CA ILE A 257 6.38 -1.92 -12.44
C ILE A 257 7.24 -1.02 -13.32
N GLY A 258 7.09 0.29 -13.15
CA GLY A 258 7.86 1.31 -13.88
C GLY A 258 9.23 1.60 -13.26
N ASP A 259 9.46 1.21 -12.01
CA ASP A 259 10.69 1.49 -11.25
C ASP A 259 11.21 0.23 -10.54
N SER A 260 12.27 0.33 -9.73
CA SER A 260 12.89 -0.84 -9.10
C SER A 260 12.07 -1.38 -7.91
N LEU A 261 11.58 -2.61 -8.05
CA LEU A 261 10.96 -3.43 -7.02
C LEU A 261 11.90 -4.55 -6.58
N ILE A 262 12.32 -4.50 -5.30
CA ILE A 262 12.97 -5.60 -4.59
C ILE A 262 11.90 -6.35 -3.82
N VAL A 263 11.63 -7.60 -4.16
CA VAL A 263 10.53 -8.37 -3.55
C VAL A 263 10.88 -9.85 -3.38
N ASN A 264 10.44 -10.47 -2.29
CA ASN A 264 10.57 -11.93 -2.15
C ASN A 264 9.50 -12.66 -2.97
N TYR A 265 8.25 -12.16 -2.95
CA TYR A 265 7.12 -12.77 -3.63
C TYR A 265 6.13 -11.74 -4.20
N LEU A 266 5.88 -11.78 -5.50
CA LEU A 266 4.79 -11.05 -6.15
C LEU A 266 3.86 -12.07 -6.81
N GLU A 267 2.57 -12.00 -6.53
CA GLU A 267 1.54 -12.79 -7.20
C GLU A 267 0.50 -11.88 -7.85
N VAL A 268 0.13 -12.16 -9.09
CA VAL A 268 -0.98 -11.49 -9.78
C VAL A 268 -1.97 -12.56 -10.22
N VAL A 269 -3.19 -12.46 -9.71
CA VAL A 269 -4.31 -13.33 -10.03
C VAL A 269 -5.17 -12.65 -11.10
N THR A 270 -5.57 -13.42 -12.11
CA THR A 270 -6.36 -12.99 -13.27
C THR A 270 -5.79 -11.77 -14.02
N PRO A 271 -4.49 -11.77 -14.41
CA PRO A 271 -3.86 -10.63 -15.07
C PRO A 271 -4.57 -10.21 -16.36
N VAL A 272 -4.80 -8.91 -16.53
CA VAL A 272 -5.35 -8.30 -17.75
C VAL A 272 -4.28 -7.48 -18.47
N GLY A 273 -3.37 -6.87 -17.71
CA GLY A 273 -2.18 -6.18 -18.23
C GLY A 273 -1.01 -6.27 -17.24
N ILE A 274 0.19 -6.57 -17.76
CA ILE A 274 1.43 -6.59 -16.97
C ILE A 274 2.48 -5.81 -17.75
N SER A 275 3.06 -4.78 -17.14
CA SER A 275 4.23 -4.05 -17.66
C SER A 275 5.33 -4.07 -16.63
N VAL A 276 6.54 -4.50 -17.02
CA VAL A 276 7.73 -4.46 -16.17
C VAL A 276 8.83 -3.72 -16.91
N ASP A 277 8.82 -2.39 -16.75
CA ASP A 277 9.79 -1.48 -17.32
C ASP A 277 10.92 -1.14 -16.32
N GLY A 278 10.68 -1.35 -15.04
CA GLY A 278 11.67 -1.18 -13.96
C GLY A 278 12.41 -2.47 -13.61
N ALA A 279 13.27 -2.41 -12.59
CA ALA A 279 13.97 -3.61 -12.10
C ALA A 279 13.07 -4.45 -11.18
N PHE A 280 12.98 -5.76 -11.39
CA PHE A 280 12.36 -6.73 -10.50
C PHE A 280 13.43 -7.67 -9.95
N THR A 281 13.78 -7.54 -8.67
CA THR A 281 14.91 -8.28 -8.08
C THR A 281 14.64 -8.71 -6.64
N ASN A 282 15.57 -9.45 -6.04
CA ASN A 282 15.63 -9.69 -4.60
C ASN A 282 17.10 -9.52 -4.15
N ALA A 283 17.34 -9.11 -2.90
CA ALA A 283 18.65 -9.04 -2.29
C ALA A 283 19.43 -10.37 -2.35
N ASP A 284 18.72 -11.49 -2.29
CA ASP A 284 19.31 -12.84 -2.35
C ASP A 284 19.23 -13.48 -3.75
N GLY A 285 18.62 -12.79 -4.73
CA GLY A 285 18.40 -13.32 -6.09
C GLY A 285 17.18 -14.23 -6.23
N ASP A 286 16.51 -14.61 -5.15
CA ASP A 286 15.37 -15.54 -5.19
C ASP A 286 14.01 -14.82 -5.24
N ALA A 287 13.90 -13.74 -6.02
CA ALA A 287 12.60 -13.08 -6.22
C ALA A 287 11.64 -14.05 -6.90
N LYS A 288 10.40 -14.17 -6.44
CA LYS A 288 9.42 -15.04 -7.10
C LYS A 288 8.25 -14.23 -7.64
N PHE A 289 8.04 -14.29 -8.94
CA PHE A 289 6.89 -13.71 -9.62
C PHE A 289 5.93 -14.84 -10.04
N VAL A 290 4.69 -14.81 -9.54
CA VAL A 290 3.63 -15.77 -9.84
C VAL A 290 2.48 -15.09 -10.59
N LEU A 291 2.06 -15.69 -11.68
CA LEU A 291 0.90 -15.27 -12.46
C LEU A 291 -0.08 -16.43 -12.54
N THR A 292 -1.32 -16.22 -12.10
CA THR A 292 -2.35 -17.26 -12.13
C THR A 292 -3.62 -16.75 -12.81
N ALA A 293 -4.11 -17.42 -13.86
CA ALA A 293 -5.39 -17.09 -14.48
C ALA A 293 -6.31 -18.30 -14.58
N GLY A 294 -7.61 -18.08 -14.37
CA GLY A 294 -8.66 -19.08 -14.55
C GLY A 294 -9.63 -18.66 -15.67
N GLY A 295 -9.48 -19.23 -16.86
CA GLY A 295 -10.37 -19.00 -18.01
C GLY A 295 -10.10 -17.73 -18.84
N SER A 296 -9.38 -16.74 -18.33
CA SER A 296 -8.86 -15.63 -19.13
C SER A 296 -7.47 -15.92 -19.68
N ALA A 297 -7.11 -15.24 -20.77
CA ALA A 297 -5.75 -15.28 -21.31
C ALA A 297 -4.80 -14.53 -20.38
N ILE A 298 -3.61 -15.06 -20.16
CA ILE A 298 -2.51 -14.29 -19.55
C ILE A 298 -1.89 -13.43 -20.66
N PRO A 299 -1.80 -12.10 -20.51
CA PRO A 299 -1.25 -11.23 -21.54
C PRO A 299 0.24 -11.53 -21.80
N ALA A 300 0.76 -10.98 -22.89
CA ALA A 300 2.20 -11.05 -23.17
C ALA A 300 2.99 -10.38 -22.03
N LEU A 301 4.12 -10.97 -21.68
CA LEU A 301 5.04 -10.50 -20.65
C LEU A 301 6.30 -10.00 -21.35
N ASP A 302 6.58 -8.72 -21.19
CA ASP A 302 7.76 -8.08 -21.77
C ASP A 302 8.63 -7.51 -20.66
N PHE A 303 9.81 -8.12 -20.46
CA PHE A 303 10.84 -7.68 -19.53
C PHE A 303 12.01 -7.02 -20.26
N SER A 304 11.80 -6.47 -21.48
CA SER A 304 12.83 -5.75 -22.24
C SER A 304 13.07 -4.32 -21.75
N GLY A 305 12.08 -3.72 -21.09
CA GLY A 305 12.21 -2.36 -20.53
C GLY A 305 13.09 -2.28 -19.28
N GLY A 306 13.20 -3.39 -18.54
CA GLY A 306 13.78 -3.43 -17.19
C GLY A 306 14.78 -4.58 -16.95
N VAL A 307 15.05 -4.85 -15.67
CA VAL A 307 15.94 -5.94 -15.22
C VAL A 307 15.17 -6.91 -14.33
N PHE A 308 14.93 -8.12 -14.81
CA PHE A 308 14.36 -9.23 -14.05
C PHE A 308 15.46 -10.11 -13.46
N ASN A 309 15.44 -10.36 -12.16
CA ASN A 309 16.33 -11.27 -11.45
C ASN A 309 15.53 -12.16 -10.47
N GLY A 310 15.19 -13.39 -10.89
CA GLY A 310 14.44 -14.32 -10.04
C GLY A 310 13.77 -15.49 -10.77
N GLU A 311 12.74 -16.05 -10.12
CA GLU A 311 11.86 -17.11 -10.64
C GLU A 311 10.56 -16.52 -11.20
N LEU A 312 10.16 -16.96 -12.39
CA LEU A 312 8.85 -16.70 -12.98
C LEU A 312 8.02 -17.99 -13.02
N VAL A 313 6.81 -17.95 -12.44
CA VAL A 313 5.83 -19.03 -12.46
C VAL A 313 4.54 -18.51 -13.08
N VAL A 314 4.13 -19.09 -14.21
CA VAL A 314 2.91 -18.75 -14.93
C VAL A 314 2.00 -19.96 -14.97
N THR A 315 0.77 -19.81 -14.48
CA THR A 315 -0.24 -20.88 -14.44
C THR A 315 -1.55 -20.37 -15.04
N GLN A 316 -1.94 -20.94 -16.16
CA GLN A 316 -3.23 -20.69 -16.79
C GLN A 316 -4.07 -21.98 -16.69
N THR A 317 -5.28 -21.82 -16.16
CA THR A 317 -6.27 -22.90 -16.03
C THR A 317 -7.53 -22.52 -16.81
N GLY A 318 -7.59 -22.85 -18.10
CA GLY A 318 -8.75 -22.64 -18.98
C GLY A 318 -8.35 -22.37 -20.43
N ASP A 319 -9.26 -21.90 -21.28
CA ASP A 319 -8.99 -21.85 -22.73
C ASP A 319 -8.33 -20.54 -23.21
N GLY A 320 -7.77 -19.76 -22.29
CA GLY A 320 -7.27 -18.42 -22.56
C GLY A 320 -5.84 -18.41 -23.11
N GLY A 321 -5.01 -19.39 -22.75
CA GLY A 321 -3.61 -19.43 -23.12
C GLY A 321 -2.73 -18.41 -22.40
N VAL A 322 -1.44 -18.49 -22.68
CA VAL A 322 -0.39 -17.62 -22.17
C VAL A 322 0.21 -16.86 -23.35
N GLY A 323 0.31 -15.54 -23.26
CA GLY A 323 0.95 -14.70 -24.27
C GLY A 323 2.46 -14.96 -24.41
N ASP A 324 3.10 -14.23 -25.33
CA ASP A 324 4.55 -14.30 -25.51
C ASP A 324 5.28 -13.85 -24.22
N ILE A 325 6.43 -14.45 -23.93
CA ILE A 325 7.29 -14.08 -22.79
C ILE A 325 8.66 -13.68 -23.35
N THR A 326 9.06 -12.43 -23.12
CA THR A 326 10.33 -11.89 -23.62
C THR A 326 11.20 -11.38 -22.48
N PHE A 327 12.45 -11.83 -22.47
CA PHE A 327 13.51 -11.32 -21.60
C PHE A 327 14.66 -10.78 -22.46
N ASP A 328 15.19 -9.61 -22.12
CA ASP A 328 16.42 -9.08 -22.69
C ASP A 328 17.70 -9.65 -22.04
N SER A 329 18.86 -9.30 -22.60
CA SER A 329 20.17 -9.86 -22.21
C SER A 329 20.62 -9.54 -20.79
N ASP A 330 20.05 -8.49 -20.19
CA ASP A 330 20.42 -8.02 -18.86
C ASP A 330 19.64 -8.72 -17.74
N ASN A 331 18.71 -9.61 -18.09
CA ASN A 331 17.89 -10.37 -17.15
C ASN A 331 18.61 -11.62 -16.63
N SER A 332 18.34 -12.04 -15.40
CA SER A 332 18.79 -13.29 -14.77
C SER A 332 17.57 -14.11 -14.36
N VAL A 333 17.19 -15.10 -15.17
CA VAL A 333 15.95 -15.86 -14.98
C VAL A 333 16.25 -17.17 -14.28
N HIS A 334 16.47 -17.17 -12.98
CA HIS A 334 16.88 -18.36 -12.22
C HIS A 334 16.00 -19.58 -12.50
N LYS A 335 14.69 -19.39 -12.64
CA LYS A 335 13.75 -20.45 -13.02
C LYS A 335 12.57 -19.90 -13.81
N LEU A 336 12.19 -20.62 -14.86
CA LEU A 336 10.94 -20.36 -15.58
C LEU A 336 10.03 -21.59 -15.49
N THR A 337 8.81 -21.42 -15.03
CA THR A 337 7.76 -22.45 -15.05
C THR A 337 6.53 -21.89 -15.72
N VAL A 338 6.09 -22.48 -16.82
CA VAL A 338 4.86 -22.10 -17.52
C VAL A 338 3.97 -23.32 -17.63
N THR A 339 2.74 -23.20 -17.12
CA THR A 339 1.74 -24.26 -17.13
C THR A 339 0.46 -23.73 -17.76
N GLU A 340 -0.03 -24.42 -18.79
CA GLU A 340 -1.32 -24.20 -19.44
C GLU A 340 -2.05 -25.56 -19.37
N THR A 341 -3.24 -25.59 -18.78
CA THR A 341 -4.00 -26.83 -18.61
C THR A 341 -5.35 -26.87 -19.33
N GLY A 342 -5.66 -25.88 -20.16
CA GLY A 342 -6.88 -25.83 -20.98
C GLY A 342 -6.55 -25.79 -22.46
N ALA A 343 -7.52 -25.46 -23.31
CA ALA A 343 -7.31 -25.50 -24.76
C ALA A 343 -6.52 -24.30 -25.33
N GLY A 344 -5.97 -23.45 -24.47
CA GLY A 344 -5.18 -22.31 -24.89
C GLY A 344 -3.81 -22.72 -25.38
N SER A 345 -2.99 -21.75 -25.79
CA SER A 345 -1.61 -22.01 -26.23
C SER A 345 -0.65 -21.20 -25.39
N ILE A 346 0.57 -21.72 -25.22
CA ILE A 346 1.69 -20.96 -24.70
C ILE A 346 2.33 -20.24 -25.89
N GLY A 347 2.46 -18.93 -25.79
CA GLY A 347 3.12 -18.09 -26.77
C GLY A 347 4.59 -18.42 -26.96
N SER A 348 5.26 -17.59 -27.75
CA SER A 348 6.71 -17.69 -27.94
C SER A 348 7.44 -17.26 -26.68
N ILE A 349 8.55 -17.93 -26.37
CA ILE A 349 9.42 -17.59 -25.25
C ILE A 349 10.77 -17.19 -25.84
N ALA A 350 11.15 -15.94 -25.64
CA ALA A 350 12.42 -15.38 -26.05
C ALA A 350 13.26 -15.03 -24.82
N MET A 351 14.38 -15.72 -24.64
CA MET A 351 15.34 -15.45 -23.57
C MET A 351 16.61 -14.87 -24.19
N GLY A 352 16.74 -13.54 -24.10
CA GLY A 352 17.91 -12.78 -24.51
C GLY A 352 19.12 -12.99 -23.59
N SER A 353 18.90 -13.53 -22.39
CA SER A 353 19.93 -13.96 -21.44
C SER A 353 19.92 -15.48 -21.21
N THR A 354 21.06 -16.04 -20.81
CA THR A 354 21.19 -17.50 -20.60
C THR A 354 21.22 -17.93 -19.13
N ASP A 355 21.04 -17.03 -18.17
CA ASP A 355 21.16 -17.42 -16.75
C ASP A 355 19.85 -18.02 -16.22
N ALA A 356 19.53 -19.22 -16.72
CA ALA A 356 18.46 -20.05 -16.18
C ALA A 356 19.01 -21.22 -15.38
N ALA A 357 19.70 -20.87 -14.30
CA ALA A 357 20.44 -21.79 -13.44
C ALA A 357 19.60 -23.01 -12.96
N ASN A 358 18.30 -22.85 -12.71
CA ASN A 358 17.41 -23.93 -12.24
C ASN A 358 16.46 -24.46 -13.34
N GLY A 359 16.65 -24.04 -14.59
CA GLY A 359 16.00 -24.60 -15.78
C GLY A 359 14.67 -23.96 -16.19
N VAL A 360 14.16 -24.43 -17.32
CA VAL A 360 12.90 -24.03 -17.95
C VAL A 360 11.95 -25.23 -17.98
N VAL A 361 10.78 -25.08 -17.37
CA VAL A 361 9.73 -26.10 -17.33
C VAL A 361 8.48 -25.57 -18.02
N LEU A 362 8.08 -26.23 -19.10
CA LEU A 362 6.87 -25.94 -19.86
C LEU A 362 5.94 -27.14 -19.78
N SER A 363 4.69 -26.92 -19.42
CA SER A 363 3.66 -27.95 -19.40
C SER A 363 2.44 -27.44 -20.12
N GLU A 364 2.02 -28.16 -21.14
CA GLU A 364 0.76 -27.94 -21.86
C GLU A 364 0.04 -29.30 -21.87
N SER A 365 -1.20 -29.35 -21.40
CA SER A 365 -1.88 -30.62 -21.11
C SER A 365 -3.13 -30.88 -21.96
N ASP A 366 -3.44 -30.06 -22.96
CA ASP A 366 -4.62 -30.20 -23.82
C ASP A 366 -4.23 -30.00 -25.31
N ALA A 367 -5.18 -29.63 -26.17
CA ALA A 367 -4.97 -29.44 -27.60
C ALA A 367 -4.18 -28.16 -27.99
N GLY A 368 -3.46 -27.55 -27.05
CA GLY A 368 -2.72 -26.32 -27.24
C GLY A 368 -1.46 -26.46 -28.10
N THR A 369 -0.74 -25.34 -28.23
CA THR A 369 0.58 -25.32 -28.85
C THR A 369 1.56 -24.56 -27.96
N ILE A 370 2.84 -24.90 -28.09
CA ILE A 370 3.94 -24.11 -27.54
C ILE A 370 4.59 -23.39 -28.72
N GLY A 371 4.66 -22.06 -28.63
CA GLY A 371 5.24 -21.18 -29.62
C GLY A 371 6.73 -21.42 -29.89
N ALA A 372 7.38 -20.43 -30.50
CA ALA A 372 8.82 -20.52 -30.73
C ALA A 372 9.58 -20.39 -29.40
N LEU A 373 10.60 -21.23 -29.21
CA LEU A 373 11.55 -21.10 -28.11
C LEU A 373 12.87 -20.59 -28.67
N ALA A 374 13.29 -19.40 -28.23
CA ALA A 374 14.53 -18.77 -28.67
C ALA A 374 15.41 -18.46 -27.46
N PHE A 375 16.63 -19.00 -27.45
CA PHE A 375 17.61 -18.76 -26.40
C PHE A 375 18.87 -18.15 -27.01
N ALA A 376 19.22 -16.92 -26.64
CA ALA A 376 20.46 -16.31 -27.10
C ALA A 376 21.67 -17.04 -26.49
N GLY A 377 22.77 -17.21 -27.20
CA GLY A 377 24.01 -17.73 -26.62
C GLY A 377 24.92 -16.60 -26.10
N ILE A 378 25.37 -16.66 -24.85
CA ILE A 378 26.38 -15.71 -24.34
C ILE A 378 27.77 -16.12 -24.86
N GLY A 379 28.55 -15.12 -25.26
CA GLY A 379 29.89 -15.25 -25.82
C GLY A 379 30.73 -16.36 -25.18
N GLY A 380 30.96 -17.42 -25.94
CA GLY A 380 31.95 -18.47 -25.65
C GLY A 380 31.58 -19.52 -24.60
N THR A 381 30.53 -19.35 -23.79
CA THR A 381 30.15 -20.30 -22.72
C THR A 381 29.00 -21.25 -23.08
N GLY A 382 28.26 -20.97 -24.17
CA GLY A 382 27.15 -21.82 -24.59
C GLY A 382 25.85 -21.54 -23.82
N LEU A 383 24.77 -22.25 -24.17
CA LEU A 383 23.48 -22.20 -23.48
C LEU A 383 23.64 -22.80 -22.07
N ASP A 384 23.32 -22.03 -21.03
CA ASP A 384 23.35 -22.47 -19.63
C ASP A 384 21.92 -22.77 -19.13
N ILE A 385 21.32 -23.81 -19.72
CA ILE A 385 20.00 -24.32 -19.30
C ILE A 385 20.23 -25.70 -18.71
N ASP A 386 20.07 -25.82 -17.39
CA ASP A 386 20.27 -27.08 -16.66
C ASP A 386 19.27 -28.17 -17.10
N ALA A 387 18.03 -27.78 -17.39
CA ALA A 387 17.00 -28.66 -17.94
C ALA A 387 15.96 -27.87 -18.73
N LEU A 388 15.59 -28.38 -19.91
CA LEU A 388 14.36 -28.03 -20.61
C LEU A 388 13.41 -29.21 -20.51
N VAL A 389 12.34 -29.06 -19.74
CA VAL A 389 11.29 -30.08 -19.61
C VAL A 389 10.04 -29.56 -20.29
N ALA A 390 9.63 -30.26 -21.35
CA ALA A 390 8.34 -30.06 -21.98
C ALA A 390 7.49 -31.32 -21.79
N ALA A 391 6.39 -31.18 -21.04
CA ALA A 391 5.36 -32.21 -20.95
C ALA A 391 4.17 -31.80 -21.84
N ALA A 392 3.79 -32.71 -22.72
CA ALA A 392 2.73 -32.58 -23.72
C ALA A 392 1.93 -33.88 -23.69
N ASP A 393 0.68 -33.82 -23.23
CA ASP A 393 -0.16 -35.02 -23.05
C ASP A 393 -0.98 -35.37 -24.31
N ASP A 394 -1.06 -34.48 -25.30
CA ASP A 394 -1.75 -34.68 -26.59
C ASP A 394 -0.88 -34.25 -27.82
N ASP A 395 -1.46 -34.22 -29.05
CA ASP A 395 -0.87 -33.88 -30.37
C ASP A 395 -0.23 -32.46 -30.49
N THR A 396 0.22 -31.91 -29.37
CA THR A 396 0.90 -30.63 -29.17
C THR A 396 2.01 -30.39 -30.20
N ALA A 397 1.88 -29.30 -30.96
CA ALA A 397 2.87 -28.90 -31.95
C ALA A 397 3.84 -27.86 -31.36
N PHE A 398 5.14 -28.12 -31.50
CA PHE A 398 6.20 -27.11 -31.24
C PHE A 398 6.40 -26.25 -32.49
N GLY A 399 6.38 -24.92 -32.32
CA GLY A 399 6.63 -23.98 -33.43
C GLY A 399 8.04 -24.10 -33.99
N SER A 400 9.05 -23.87 -33.16
CA SER A 400 10.48 -24.07 -33.48
C SER A 400 11.35 -23.90 -32.23
N LEU A 401 12.52 -24.54 -32.19
CA LEU A 401 13.57 -24.30 -31.19
C LEU A 401 14.81 -23.76 -31.92
N THR A 402 15.28 -22.56 -31.55
CA THR A 402 16.42 -21.88 -32.19
C THR A 402 17.49 -21.46 -31.20
#